data_AF-A0A1I1PHC5-F1
#
_entry.id   AF-A0A1I1PHC5-F1
#
_cell.length_a   1.000
_cell.length_b   1.000
_cell.length_c   1.000
_cell.angle_alpha   90.00
_cell.angle_beta   90.00
_cell.angle_gamma   90.00
#
_symmetry.space_group_name_H-M   'P 1'
#
loop_
_entity.id
_entity.type
_entity.pdbx_description
1 polymer ?
#
loop_
_entity_poly.entity_id
_entity_poly.type
_entity_poly.pdbx_seq_one_letter_code
_entity_poly.pdbx_strand_id
1 'polypeptide(L)'
;MLFPFLVSLVGLFFLLVNTVSFYRTRKDKDSHYFILMVYLICLFVNELFCNIIGFYAPGSNFFLSHYYFIFQFILLSLFFRGLFTNAILKKAILFFLGLVLVLLAVQYYRTPSLYWEFNLFEIGSTSILLVLYAIIYLFQNFKNIKSNYIYFSNGLIIYLVSSSTIFLSGNTDAVIFTEPFLLDFWFFNSLFYILYQFLIFKEWQALKHIKMTKS
;
A
#
# COMPACT_ATOMS: atom_id res chain seq x y z
N MET A 1 21.08 -9.83 -8.49
CA MET A 1 19.64 -10.03 -8.77
C MET A 1 18.98 -11.07 -7.86
N LEU A 2 19.58 -12.25 -7.61
CA LEU A 2 18.93 -13.28 -6.78
C LEU A 2 18.62 -12.82 -5.35
N PHE A 3 19.54 -12.11 -4.69
CA PHE A 3 19.37 -11.69 -3.30
C PHE A 3 18.21 -10.68 -3.09
N PRO A 4 18.12 -9.56 -3.82
CA PRO A 4 16.94 -8.68 -3.74
C PRO A 4 15.61 -9.39 -4.02
N PHE A 5 15.60 -10.34 -4.96
CA PHE A 5 14.43 -11.16 -5.24
C PHE A 5 14.06 -12.09 -4.08
N LEU A 6 15.03 -12.71 -3.41
CA LEU A 6 14.74 -13.52 -2.21
C LEU A 6 14.13 -12.66 -1.10
N VAL A 7 14.57 -11.41 -0.96
CA VAL A 7 14.02 -10.46 0.02
C VAL A 7 12.58 -10.07 -0.35
N SER A 8 12.26 -9.86 -1.64
CA SER A 8 10.87 -9.60 -2.06
C SER A 8 9.95 -10.80 -1.76
N LEU A 9 10.43 -12.04 -1.93
CA LEU A 9 9.68 -13.24 -1.58
C LEU A 9 9.37 -13.32 -0.07
N VAL A 10 10.27 -12.86 0.80
CA VAL A 10 9.97 -12.74 2.24
C VAL A 10 8.83 -11.76 2.47
N GLY A 11 8.84 -10.60 1.79
CA GLY A 11 7.73 -9.65 1.82
C GLY A 11 6.40 -10.25 1.36
N LEU A 12 6.41 -10.99 0.25
CA LEU A 12 5.24 -11.69 -0.28
C LEU A 12 4.72 -12.75 0.71
N PHE A 13 5.62 -13.49 1.38
CA PHE A 13 5.22 -14.46 2.40
C PHE A 13 4.53 -13.79 3.59
N PHE A 14 5.08 -12.68 4.10
CA PHE A 14 4.44 -11.91 5.17
C PHE A 14 3.06 -11.38 4.78
N LEU A 15 2.93 -10.88 3.55
CA LEU A 15 1.66 -10.45 2.98
C LEU A 15 0.64 -11.59 2.89
N LEU A 16 1.07 -12.80 2.49
CA LEU A 16 0.21 -13.98 2.48
C LEU A 16 -0.29 -14.31 3.90
N VAL A 17 0.61 -14.33 4.88
CA VAL A 17 0.26 -14.56 6.29
C VAL A 17 -0.76 -13.53 6.78
N ASN A 18 -0.56 -12.25 6.49
CA ASN A 18 -1.49 -11.20 6.83
C ASN A 18 -2.85 -11.40 6.16
N THR A 19 -2.86 -11.66 4.85
CA THR A 19 -4.08 -11.86 4.07
C THR A 19 -4.92 -13.02 4.62
N VAL A 20 -4.28 -14.17 4.88
CA VAL A 20 -4.94 -15.34 5.47
C VAL A 20 -5.44 -15.05 6.89
N SER A 21 -4.64 -14.35 7.70
CA SER A 21 -5.01 -13.95 9.06
C SER A 21 -6.25 -13.05 9.09
N PHE A 22 -6.29 -12.01 8.25
CA PHE A 22 -7.43 -11.13 8.14
C PHE A 22 -8.67 -11.87 7.63
N TYR A 23 -8.51 -12.70 6.59
CA TYR A 23 -9.62 -13.49 6.06
C TYR A 23 -10.23 -14.44 7.10
N ARG A 24 -9.40 -15.22 7.81
CA ARG A 24 -9.88 -16.19 8.81
C ARG A 24 -10.60 -15.57 9.99
N THR A 25 -10.25 -14.34 10.36
CA THR A 25 -10.81 -13.64 11.53
C THR A 25 -11.85 -12.59 11.18
N ARG A 26 -12.30 -12.56 9.91
CA ARG A 26 -13.29 -11.61 9.36
C ARG A 26 -14.68 -11.74 9.98
N LYS A 27 -15.06 -12.91 10.50
CA LYS A 27 -16.40 -13.16 11.06
C LYS A 27 -16.71 -12.16 12.19
N ASP A 28 -17.86 -11.49 12.07
CA ASP A 28 -18.37 -10.47 13.01
C ASP A 28 -17.49 -9.20 13.12
N LYS A 29 -16.71 -8.87 12.09
CA LYS A 29 -15.90 -7.65 12.04
C LYS A 29 -16.60 -6.52 11.27
N ASP A 30 -16.25 -5.28 11.60
CA ASP A 30 -16.85 -4.06 11.02
C ASP A 30 -16.52 -3.87 9.53
N SER A 31 -17.08 -2.83 8.91
CA SER A 31 -16.82 -2.52 7.49
C SER A 31 -15.37 -2.16 7.20
N HIS A 32 -14.65 -1.53 8.13
CA HIS A 32 -13.27 -1.08 7.93
C HIS A 32 -12.32 -2.26 7.85
N TYR A 33 -12.53 -3.25 8.72
CA TYR A 33 -11.84 -4.52 8.68
C TYR A 33 -12.06 -5.25 7.35
N PHE A 34 -13.28 -5.18 6.80
CA PHE A 34 -13.57 -5.76 5.49
C PHE A 34 -12.77 -5.09 4.39
N ILE A 35 -12.79 -3.75 4.34
CA ILE A 35 -12.08 -2.97 3.32
C ILE A 35 -10.58 -3.27 3.40
N LEU A 36 -10.02 -3.32 4.61
CA LEU A 36 -8.61 -3.64 4.82
C LEU A 36 -8.28 -5.07 4.36
N MET A 37 -9.14 -6.04 4.64
CA MET A 37 -8.98 -7.42 4.13
C MET A 37 -9.00 -7.48 2.60
N VAL A 38 -9.96 -6.79 1.95
CA VAL A 38 -10.03 -6.73 0.47
C VAL A 38 -8.78 -6.06 -0.10
N TYR A 39 -8.30 -4.99 0.53
CA TYR A 39 -7.03 -4.35 0.17
C TYR A 39 -5.85 -5.32 0.22
N LEU A 40 -5.72 -6.10 1.28
CA LEU A 40 -4.64 -7.10 1.40
C LEU A 40 -4.74 -8.20 0.34
N ILE A 41 -5.96 -8.63 -0.02
CA ILE A 41 -6.16 -9.61 -1.10
C ILE A 41 -5.72 -9.02 -2.44
N CYS A 42 -6.15 -7.80 -2.78
CA CYS A 42 -5.74 -7.13 -4.02
C CYS A 42 -4.22 -6.93 -4.06
N LEU A 43 -3.63 -6.53 -2.93
CA LEU A 43 -2.19 -6.36 -2.78
C LEU A 43 -1.44 -7.68 -2.97
N PHE A 44 -1.94 -8.77 -2.40
CA PHE A 44 -1.36 -10.11 -2.57
C PHE A 44 -1.39 -10.57 -4.02
N VAL A 45 -2.53 -10.42 -4.70
CA VAL A 45 -2.68 -10.79 -6.11
C VAL A 45 -1.70 -9.98 -6.97
N ASN A 46 -1.64 -8.65 -6.76
CA ASN A 46 -0.74 -7.78 -7.51
C ASN A 46 0.73 -8.15 -7.31
N GLU A 47 1.16 -8.32 -6.05
CA GLU A 47 2.54 -8.64 -5.71
C GLU A 47 2.96 -10.02 -6.21
N LEU A 48 2.05 -10.99 -6.17
CA LEU A 48 2.27 -12.32 -6.74
C LEU A 48 2.54 -12.24 -8.25
N PHE A 49 1.71 -11.51 -9.01
CA PHE A 49 1.95 -11.32 -10.44
C PHE A 49 3.24 -10.53 -10.71
N CYS A 50 3.54 -9.52 -9.89
CA CYS A 50 4.76 -8.72 -10.00
C CYS A 50 6.02 -9.60 -9.87
N ASN A 51 6.05 -10.50 -8.88
CA ASN A 51 7.16 -11.42 -8.67
C ASN A 51 7.23 -12.52 -9.74
N ILE A 52 6.09 -13.09 -10.17
CA ILE A 52 6.06 -14.09 -11.25
C ILE A 52 6.59 -13.48 -12.55
N ILE A 53 6.04 -12.35 -13.00
CA ILE A 53 6.47 -11.69 -14.24
C ILE A 53 7.91 -11.21 -14.10
N GLY A 54 8.29 -10.61 -12.97
CA GLY A 54 9.66 -10.14 -12.75
C GLY A 54 10.70 -11.27 -12.77
N PHE A 55 10.32 -12.49 -12.38
CA PHE A 55 11.18 -13.67 -12.46
C PHE A 55 11.36 -14.18 -13.91
N TYR A 56 10.28 -14.25 -14.69
CA TYR A 56 10.33 -14.76 -16.07
C TYR A 56 10.78 -13.71 -17.10
N ALA A 57 10.44 -12.45 -16.88
CA ALA A 57 10.68 -11.32 -17.78
C ALA A 57 11.00 -10.04 -16.95
N PRO A 58 12.25 -9.89 -16.49
CA PRO A 58 12.68 -8.72 -15.71
C PRO A 58 12.31 -7.40 -16.38
N GLY A 59 11.76 -6.45 -15.62
CA GLY A 59 11.34 -5.14 -16.11
C GLY A 59 10.02 -5.10 -16.90
N SER A 60 9.41 -6.25 -17.19
CA SER A 60 8.14 -6.30 -17.96
C SER A 60 6.88 -6.15 -17.09
N ASN A 61 7.02 -5.78 -15.82
CA ASN A 61 5.94 -5.72 -14.83
C ASN A 61 5.50 -4.29 -14.47
N PHE A 62 6.03 -3.25 -15.13
CA PHE A 62 5.71 -1.84 -14.82
C PHE A 62 4.22 -1.54 -14.86
N PHE A 63 3.49 -2.11 -15.81
CA PHE A 63 2.04 -1.93 -15.94
C PHE A 63 1.25 -2.38 -14.69
N LEU A 64 1.79 -3.31 -13.88
CA LEU A 64 1.17 -3.74 -12.63
C LEU A 64 1.16 -2.64 -11.56
N SER A 65 2.09 -1.69 -11.64
CA SER A 65 2.13 -0.55 -10.73
C SER A 65 0.84 0.29 -10.82
N HIS A 66 0.25 0.43 -12.01
CA HIS A 66 -0.99 1.18 -12.19
C HIS A 66 -2.17 0.55 -11.45
N TYR A 67 -2.31 -0.77 -11.56
CA TYR A 67 -3.34 -1.49 -10.82
C TYR A 67 -3.13 -1.31 -9.32
N TYR A 68 -1.89 -1.50 -8.85
CA TYR A 68 -1.50 -1.29 -7.46
C TYR A 68 -1.90 0.10 -6.94
N PHE A 69 -1.44 1.18 -7.56
CA PHE A 69 -1.73 2.53 -7.10
C PHE A 69 -3.23 2.86 -7.16
N ILE A 70 -3.93 2.45 -8.21
CA ILE A 70 -5.37 2.73 -8.38
C ILE A 70 -6.22 2.00 -7.34
N PHE A 71 -6.09 0.67 -7.19
CA PHE A 71 -6.92 -0.05 -6.21
C PHE A 71 -6.55 0.37 -4.78
N GLN A 72 -5.26 0.61 -4.51
CA GLN A 72 -4.80 1.07 -3.21
C GLN A 72 -5.45 2.41 -2.88
N PHE A 73 -5.43 3.36 -3.82
CA PHE A 73 -6.04 4.66 -3.64
C PHE A 73 -7.54 4.58 -3.39
N ILE A 74 -8.26 3.77 -4.16
CA ILE A 74 -9.71 3.58 -4.00
C ILE A 74 -10.03 2.98 -2.63
N LEU A 75 -9.46 1.82 -2.31
CA LEU A 75 -9.79 1.08 -1.10
C LEU A 75 -9.38 1.86 0.16
N LEU A 76 -8.19 2.45 0.17
CA LEU A 76 -7.71 3.19 1.34
C LEU A 76 -8.41 4.55 1.50
N SER A 77 -8.84 5.20 0.42
CA SER A 77 -9.72 6.38 0.53
C SER A 77 -11.05 6.03 1.18
N LEU A 78 -11.68 4.92 0.78
CA LEU A 78 -12.92 4.45 1.40
C LEU A 78 -12.71 4.03 2.86
N PHE A 79 -11.58 3.39 3.17
CA PHE A 79 -11.18 3.03 4.52
C PHE A 79 -11.07 4.26 5.43
N PHE A 80 -10.27 5.26 5.05
CA PHE A 80 -10.09 6.48 5.86
C PHE A 80 -11.36 7.30 5.97
N ARG A 81 -12.16 7.41 4.88
CA ARG A 81 -13.49 8.03 4.95
C ARG A 81 -14.35 7.38 6.02
N GLY A 82 -14.31 6.05 6.13
CA GLY A 82 -15.02 5.31 7.16
C GLY A 82 -14.54 5.64 8.56
N LEU A 83 -13.24 5.86 8.76
CA LEU A 83 -12.64 6.10 10.07
C LEU A 83 -12.92 7.50 10.64
N PHE A 84 -13.07 8.50 9.77
CA PHE A 84 -13.35 9.85 10.24
C PHE A 84 -14.80 10.02 10.69
N THR A 85 -15.05 10.94 11.63
CA THR A 85 -16.41 11.36 12.02
C THR A 85 -16.80 12.68 11.35
N ASN A 86 -15.81 13.55 11.11
CA ASN A 86 -16.01 14.87 10.50
C ASN A 86 -16.56 14.76 9.06
N ALA A 87 -17.74 15.34 8.84
CA ALA A 87 -18.43 15.29 7.55
C ALA A 87 -17.70 16.04 6.42
N ILE A 88 -16.99 17.13 6.73
CA ILE A 88 -16.19 17.89 5.76
C ILE A 88 -15.06 17.00 5.24
N LEU A 89 -14.33 16.34 6.15
CA LEU A 89 -13.24 15.45 5.78
C LEU A 89 -13.71 14.26 4.93
N LYS A 90 -14.86 13.67 5.28
CA LYS A 90 -15.48 12.60 4.46
C LYS A 90 -15.80 13.06 3.04
N LYS A 91 -16.37 14.26 2.90
CA LYS A 91 -16.70 14.84 1.59
C LYS A 91 -15.43 15.17 0.81
N ALA A 92 -14.42 15.73 1.46
CA ALA A 92 -13.13 16.02 0.84
C ALA A 92 -12.46 14.75 0.29
N ILE A 93 -12.44 13.66 1.06
CA ILE A 93 -11.88 12.37 0.60
C ILE A 93 -12.59 11.88 -0.67
N LEU A 94 -13.93 11.91 -0.70
CA LEU A 94 -14.68 11.48 -1.89
C LEU A 94 -14.45 12.41 -3.09
N PHE A 95 -14.38 13.72 -2.85
CA PHE A 95 -14.10 14.69 -3.89
C PHE A 95 -12.72 14.45 -4.52
N PHE A 96 -11.67 14.33 -3.71
CA PHE A 96 -10.32 14.06 -4.20
C PHE A 96 -10.18 12.67 -4.83
N LEU A 97 -10.88 11.66 -4.31
CA LEU A 97 -10.96 10.35 -4.93
C LEU A 97 -11.51 10.46 -6.36
N GLY A 98 -12.67 11.10 -6.53
CA GLY A 98 -13.26 11.31 -7.86
C GLY A 98 -12.38 12.14 -8.78
N LEU A 99 -11.82 13.25 -8.26
CA LEU A 99 -10.96 14.16 -9.03
C LEU A 99 -9.72 13.44 -9.56
N VAL A 100 -8.98 12.73 -8.71
CA VAL A 100 -7.75 12.03 -9.14
C VAL A 100 -8.07 10.93 -10.15
N LEU A 101 -9.13 10.13 -9.93
CA LEU A 101 -9.51 9.08 -10.89
C LEU A 101 -9.90 9.65 -12.26
N VAL A 102 -10.61 10.78 -12.29
CA VAL A 102 -10.94 11.48 -13.55
C VAL A 102 -9.68 12.01 -14.24
N LEU A 103 -8.77 12.63 -13.48
CA LEU A 103 -7.51 13.14 -14.03
C LEU A 103 -6.66 12.00 -14.62
N LEU A 104 -6.55 10.86 -13.93
CA LEU A 104 -5.85 9.68 -14.41
C LEU A 104 -6.51 9.09 -15.66
N ALA A 105 -7.84 8.97 -15.68
CA ALA A 105 -8.56 8.47 -16.85
C ALA A 105 -8.32 9.37 -18.08
N VAL A 106 -8.37 10.69 -17.91
CA VAL A 106 -8.06 11.65 -18.98
C VAL A 106 -6.59 11.53 -19.41
N GLN A 107 -5.67 11.36 -18.46
CA GLN A 107 -4.24 11.22 -18.75
C GLN A 107 -3.95 9.97 -19.58
N TYR A 108 -4.47 8.79 -19.19
CA TYR A 108 -4.28 7.55 -19.95
C TYR A 108 -5.01 7.55 -21.29
N TYR A 109 -6.14 8.25 -21.40
CA TYR A 109 -6.82 8.43 -22.69
C TYR A 109 -5.98 9.28 -23.66
N ARG A 110 -5.34 10.34 -23.18
CA ARG A 110 -4.52 11.25 -24.00
C ARG A 110 -3.14 10.68 -24.32
N THR A 111 -2.54 9.95 -23.38
CA THR A 111 -1.18 9.43 -23.52
C THR A 111 -1.13 7.96 -23.07
N PRO A 112 -1.62 7.02 -23.90
CA PRO A 112 -1.67 5.59 -23.55
C PRO A 112 -0.30 4.96 -23.30
N SER A 113 0.78 5.54 -23.83
CA SER A 113 2.15 5.05 -23.62
C SER A 113 2.58 5.06 -22.15
N LEU A 114 1.98 5.93 -21.33
CA LEU A 114 2.23 6.00 -19.87
C LEU A 114 1.88 4.69 -19.15
N TYR A 115 1.12 3.79 -19.77
CA TYR A 115 0.77 2.48 -19.22
C TYR A 115 1.95 1.52 -19.08
N TRP A 116 3.04 1.77 -19.81
CA TRP A 116 4.20 0.89 -19.87
C TRP A 116 5.36 1.37 -19.00
N GLU A 117 5.20 2.48 -18.28
CA GLU A 117 6.22 3.12 -17.45
C GLU A 117 5.65 3.59 -16.11
N PHE A 118 6.50 3.99 -15.17
CA PHE A 118 5.98 4.56 -13.92
C PHE A 118 5.39 5.95 -14.15
N ASN A 119 4.06 6.05 -14.01
CA ASN A 119 3.36 7.33 -14.10
C ASN A 119 3.58 8.15 -12.83
N LEU A 120 4.51 9.11 -12.89
CA LEU A 120 4.91 9.94 -11.75
C LEU A 120 3.73 10.73 -11.15
N PHE A 121 2.78 11.18 -11.98
CA PHE A 121 1.61 11.90 -11.51
C PHE A 121 0.67 10.99 -10.72
N GLU A 122 0.46 9.76 -11.19
CA GLU A 122 -0.33 8.74 -10.49
C GLU A 122 0.29 8.40 -9.14
N ILE A 123 1.58 8.08 -9.12
CA ILE A 123 2.34 7.74 -7.91
C ILE A 123 2.25 8.88 -6.90
N GLY A 124 2.56 10.11 -7.33
CA GLY A 124 2.57 11.27 -6.44
C GLY A 124 1.18 11.62 -5.90
N SER A 125 0.19 11.75 -6.79
CA SER A 125 -1.15 12.20 -6.39
C SER A 125 -1.87 11.19 -5.49
N THR A 126 -1.76 9.90 -5.78
CA THR A 126 -2.40 8.85 -4.96
C THR A 126 -1.72 8.71 -3.60
N SER A 127 -0.38 8.62 -3.56
CA SER A 127 0.36 8.43 -2.32
C SER A 127 0.29 9.64 -1.39
N ILE A 128 0.44 10.87 -1.89
CA ILE A 128 0.40 12.08 -1.05
C ILE A 128 -0.93 12.19 -0.31
N LEU A 129 -2.05 11.96 -1.01
CA LEU A 129 -3.38 12.02 -0.39
C LEU A 129 -3.56 10.95 0.68
N LEU A 130 -3.15 9.70 0.42
CA LEU A 130 -3.24 8.63 1.41
C LEU A 130 -2.36 8.90 2.64
N VAL A 131 -1.15 9.43 2.45
CA VAL A 131 -0.26 9.85 3.54
C VAL A 131 -0.92 10.96 4.36
N LEU A 132 -1.51 11.96 3.73
CA LEU A 132 -2.24 13.03 4.43
C LEU A 132 -3.41 12.47 5.25
N TYR A 133 -4.20 11.55 4.69
CA TYR A 133 -5.30 10.92 5.41
C TYR A 133 -4.80 10.13 6.63
N ALA A 134 -3.73 9.35 6.47
CA ALA A 134 -3.13 8.60 7.57
C ALA A 134 -2.57 9.51 8.66
N ILE A 135 -1.91 10.62 8.29
CA ILE A 135 -1.38 11.60 9.23
C ILE A 135 -2.52 12.26 10.02
N ILE A 136 -3.57 12.73 9.33
CA ILE A 136 -4.74 13.32 9.99
C ILE A 136 -5.38 12.32 10.96
N TYR A 137 -5.49 11.04 10.55
CA TYR A 137 -6.01 9.98 11.40
C TYR A 137 -5.18 9.78 12.67
N LEU A 138 -3.86 9.71 12.53
CA LEU A 138 -2.95 9.58 13.67
C LEU A 138 -3.03 10.78 14.61
N PHE A 139 -3.06 12.01 14.09
CA PHE A 139 -3.20 13.20 14.92
C PHE A 139 -4.50 13.23 15.72
N GLN A 140 -5.63 12.87 15.10
CA GLN A 140 -6.92 12.81 15.79
C GLN A 140 -6.96 11.74 16.89
N ASN A 141 -6.18 10.67 16.74
CA ASN A 141 -6.18 9.51 17.64
C ASN A 141 -4.93 9.41 18.53
N PHE A 142 -4.01 10.38 18.47
CA PHE A 142 -2.72 10.33 19.16
C PHE A 142 -2.85 10.12 20.68
N LYS A 143 -3.89 10.69 21.29
CA LYS A 143 -4.17 10.56 22.73
C LYS A 143 -4.80 9.23 23.12
N ASN A 144 -5.30 8.45 22.16
CA ASN A 144 -6.00 7.19 22.41
C ASN A 144 -5.21 6.02 21.83
N ILE A 145 -4.26 5.50 22.61
CA ILE A 145 -3.41 4.36 22.24
C ILE A 145 -4.23 3.10 21.93
N LYS A 146 -5.49 3.03 22.38
CA LYS A 146 -6.43 1.93 22.08
C LYS A 146 -7.21 2.12 20.78
N SER A 147 -6.97 3.18 20.02
CA SER A 147 -7.65 3.37 18.73
C SER A 147 -7.20 2.30 17.74
N ASN A 148 -8.17 1.71 17.04
CA ASN A 148 -7.91 0.70 16.03
C ASN A 148 -7.08 1.30 14.88
N TYR A 149 -6.34 0.51 14.13
CA TYR A 149 -5.67 0.91 12.89
C TYR A 149 -4.50 1.90 13.05
N ILE A 150 -3.95 2.10 14.26
CA ILE A 150 -2.77 2.94 14.49
C ILE A 150 -1.52 2.30 13.89
N TYR A 151 -1.28 1.00 14.08
CA TYR A 151 -0.09 0.34 13.53
C TYR A 151 -0.16 0.29 12.01
N PHE A 152 -1.35 -0.01 11.47
CA PHE A 152 -1.60 0.05 10.04
C PHE A 152 -1.28 1.44 9.46
N SER A 153 -1.79 2.50 10.06
CA SER A 153 -1.62 3.87 9.54
C SER A 153 -0.17 4.33 9.60
N ASN A 154 0.56 4.01 10.68
CA ASN A 154 1.99 4.28 10.76
C ASN A 154 2.78 3.54 9.68
N GLY A 155 2.49 2.23 9.50
CA GLY A 155 3.15 1.44 8.48
C GLY A 155 2.87 1.94 7.07
N LEU A 156 1.63 2.34 6.80
CA LEU A 156 1.23 2.93 5.52
C LEU A 156 2.02 4.20 5.22
N ILE A 157 2.16 5.12 6.18
CA ILE A 157 2.94 6.36 5.99
C ILE A 157 4.40 6.03 5.67
N ILE A 158 5.04 5.20 6.49
CA ILE A 158 6.46 4.83 6.32
C ILE A 158 6.67 4.22 4.93
N TYR A 159 5.79 3.29 4.54
CA TYR A 159 5.90 2.61 3.26
C TYR A 159 5.60 3.53 2.08
N LEU A 160 4.53 4.32 2.10
CA LEU A 160 4.19 5.18 0.97
C LEU A 160 5.22 6.28 0.74
N VAL A 161 5.75 6.90 1.80
CA VAL A 161 6.79 7.94 1.67
C VAL A 161 8.08 7.36 1.08
N SER A 162 8.52 6.20 1.58
CA SER A 162 9.74 5.55 1.10
C SER A 162 9.57 4.98 -0.32
N SER A 163 8.53 4.17 -0.54
CA SER A 163 8.28 3.52 -1.84
C SER A 163 8.00 4.54 -2.94
N SER A 164 7.23 5.60 -2.69
CA SER A 164 6.96 6.60 -3.73
C SER A 164 8.25 7.30 -4.17
N THR A 165 9.17 7.59 -3.25
CA THR A 165 10.47 8.16 -3.60
C THR A 165 11.25 7.21 -4.51
N ILE A 166 11.24 5.91 -4.21
CA ILE A 166 11.89 4.87 -5.01
C ILE A 166 11.23 4.74 -6.39
N PHE A 167 9.90 4.70 -6.47
CA PHE A 167 9.17 4.61 -7.73
C PHE A 167 9.35 5.86 -8.61
N LEU A 168 9.48 7.05 -8.01
CA LEU A 168 9.80 8.28 -8.75
C LEU A 168 11.21 8.23 -9.36
N SER A 169 12.15 7.50 -8.75
CA SER A 169 13.45 7.17 -9.34
C SER A 169 13.43 5.91 -10.22
N GLY A 170 12.31 5.18 -10.29
CA GLY A 170 12.25 3.85 -10.91
C GLY A 170 12.36 3.86 -12.44
N ASN A 171 12.17 5.02 -13.07
CA ASN A 171 12.39 5.21 -14.51
C ASN A 171 13.86 5.50 -14.86
N THR A 172 14.77 5.57 -13.87
CA THR A 172 16.21 5.73 -14.09
C THR A 172 16.97 4.48 -13.64
N ASP A 173 17.96 4.03 -14.42
CA ASP A 173 18.80 2.86 -14.14
C ASP A 173 19.83 3.14 -13.00
N ALA A 174 19.34 3.62 -11.86
CA ALA A 174 20.18 4.06 -10.76
C ALA A 174 20.56 2.88 -9.85
N VAL A 175 21.81 2.40 -9.98
CA VAL A 175 22.42 1.42 -9.08
C VAL A 175 23.21 2.16 -8.00
N ILE A 176 22.96 1.86 -6.72
CA ILE A 176 23.56 2.60 -5.59
C ILE A 176 24.94 2.06 -5.22
N PHE A 177 25.12 0.74 -5.25
CA PHE A 177 26.39 0.07 -4.94
C PHE A 177 26.72 -0.99 -5.99
N THR A 178 27.98 -1.05 -6.43
CA THR A 178 28.53 -2.10 -7.29
C THR A 178 29.64 -2.87 -6.57
N GLU A 179 29.51 -4.20 -6.56
CA GLU A 179 30.42 -5.24 -6.01
C GLU A 179 30.80 -5.14 -4.51
N PRO A 180 30.71 -6.23 -3.71
CA PRO A 180 30.25 -7.59 -4.05
C PRO A 180 28.71 -7.76 -3.95
N PHE A 181 28.00 -6.75 -3.45
CA PHE A 181 26.53 -6.75 -3.36
C PHE A 181 25.95 -5.59 -4.18
N LEU A 182 25.36 -5.93 -5.34
CA LEU A 182 24.53 -5.00 -6.10
C LEU A 182 23.24 -4.75 -5.30
N LEU A 183 23.23 -3.63 -4.57
CA LEU A 183 22.09 -3.20 -3.77
C LEU A 183 21.44 -2.02 -4.49
N ASP A 184 20.26 -2.28 -5.05
CA ASP A 184 19.46 -1.33 -5.82
C ASP A 184 18.34 -0.74 -4.95
N PHE A 185 17.63 0.25 -5.48
CA PHE A 185 16.48 0.84 -4.79
C PHE A 185 15.37 -0.19 -4.52
N TRP A 186 15.28 -1.26 -5.32
CA TRP A 186 14.28 -2.34 -5.17
C TRP A 186 14.49 -3.18 -3.91
N PHE A 187 15.74 -3.40 -3.49
CA PHE A 187 16.04 -4.00 -2.20
C PHE A 187 15.46 -3.19 -1.04
N PHE A 188 15.68 -1.86 -1.04
CA PHE A 188 15.15 -0.98 0.00
C PHE A 188 13.62 -0.95 0.00
N ASN A 189 13.00 -0.92 -1.18
CA ASN A 189 11.55 -1.01 -1.32
C ASN A 189 11.01 -2.29 -0.65
N SER A 190 11.68 -3.42 -0.88
CA SER A 190 11.33 -4.71 -0.26
C SER A 190 11.48 -4.68 1.27
N LEU A 191 12.52 -4.03 1.79
CA LEU A 191 12.73 -3.88 3.23
C LEU A 191 11.63 -3.04 3.90
N PHE A 192 11.29 -1.89 3.32
CA PHE A 192 10.19 -1.06 3.80
C PHE A 192 8.85 -1.77 3.68
N TYR A 193 8.67 -2.58 2.64
CA TYR A 193 7.48 -3.41 2.48
C TYR A 193 7.37 -4.48 3.58
N ILE A 194 8.46 -5.17 3.92
CA ILE A 194 8.47 -6.13 5.03
C ILE A 194 8.11 -5.43 6.36
N LEU A 195 8.68 -4.25 6.62
CA LEU A 195 8.32 -3.45 7.80
C LEU A 195 6.83 -3.09 7.81
N TYR A 196 6.27 -2.72 6.66
CA TYR A 196 4.84 -2.45 6.52
C TYR A 196 3.99 -3.69 6.84
N GLN A 197 4.36 -4.85 6.29
CA GLN A 197 3.67 -6.11 6.57
C GLN A 197 3.77 -6.51 8.05
N PHE A 198 4.91 -6.25 8.69
CA PHE A 198 5.05 -6.47 10.13
C PHE A 198 4.10 -5.59 10.96
N LEU A 199 3.92 -4.32 10.56
CA LEU A 199 2.98 -3.41 11.24
C LEU A 199 1.51 -3.78 10.98
N ILE A 200 1.18 -4.27 9.77
CA ILE A 200 -0.14 -4.87 9.49
C ILE A 200 -0.39 -6.08 10.38
N PHE A 201 0.61 -6.94 10.59
CA PHE A 201 0.49 -8.10 11.46
C PHE A 201 0.24 -7.70 12.92
N LYS A 202 0.97 -6.69 13.43
CA LYS A 202 0.72 -6.13 14.76
C LYS A 202 -0.69 -5.56 14.90
N GLU A 203 -1.18 -4.88 13.87
CA GLU A 203 -2.55 -4.38 13.83
C GLU A 203 -3.57 -5.52 13.94
N TRP A 204 -3.38 -6.58 13.15
CA TRP A 204 -4.24 -7.75 13.21
C TRP A 204 -4.29 -8.37 14.62
N GLN A 205 -3.14 -8.50 15.28
CA GLN A 205 -3.08 -9.00 16.65
C GLN A 205 -3.89 -8.11 17.61
N ALA A 206 -3.70 -6.79 17.55
CA ALA A 206 -4.44 -5.83 18.37
C ALA A 206 -5.97 -5.96 18.17
N LEU A 207 -6.42 -6.01 16.92
CA LEU A 207 -7.84 -6.16 16.55
C LEU A 207 -8.43 -7.52 16.96
N LYS A 208 -7.60 -8.57 17.05
CA LYS A 208 -8.02 -9.89 17.55
C LYS A 208 -8.23 -9.87 19.06
N HIS A 209 -7.29 -9.31 19.82
CA HIS A 209 -7.35 -9.26 21.29
C HIS A 209 -8.56 -8.47 21.83
N ILE A 210 -8.99 -7.41 21.14
CA ILE A 210 -10.17 -6.61 21.53
C ILE A 210 -11.47 -7.44 21.53
N LYS A 211 -11.56 -8.53 20.75
CA LYS A 211 -12.75 -9.41 20.74
C LYS A 211 -12.80 -10.32 21.98
N MET A 212 -11.65 -10.78 22.47
CA MET A 212 -11.58 -11.73 23.60
C MET A 212 -11.89 -11.08 24.96
N THR A 213 -11.81 -9.76 25.07
CA THR A 213 -12.13 -9.02 26.31
C THR A 213 -13.57 -8.53 26.37
N LYS A 214 -14.36 -8.72 25.31
CA LYS A 214 -15.77 -8.30 25.21
C LYS A 214 -16.77 -9.46 25.13
N SER A 215 -16.31 -10.71 25.17
CA SER A 215 -17.15 -11.92 25.30
C SER A 215 -17.12 -12.42 26.72
#